data_AF-A0AB39WXE6-F1
#
_entry.id   AF-A0AB39WXE6-F1
#
_cell.length_a   1.000
_cell.length_b   1.000
_cell.length_c   1.000
_cell.angle_alpha   90.00
_cell.angle_beta   90.00
_cell.angle_gamma   90.00
#
_symmetry.space_group_name_H-M   'P 1'
#
loop_
_entity.id
_entity.type
_entity.pdbx_description
1 polymer ?
#
loop_
_entity_poly.entity_id
_entity_poly.type
_entity_poly.pdbx_seq_one_letter_code
_entity_poly.pdbx_strand_id
1 'polypeptide(L)' 'MQVSLWDIDAQDMAANLSAEQSAQRVLTLMLLWRHGVIKFHDTQDKVRGALPWLLKATAQSGLGWEDCEVL' A
#
# COMPACT_ATOMS: atom_id res chain seq x y z
N MET A 1 23.65 -5.01 -7.71
CA MET A 1 22.47 -5.56 -7.02
C MET A 1 22.00 -4.50 -6.04
N GLN A 2 20.80 -3.97 -6.23
CA GLN A 2 20.22 -2.95 -5.35
C GLN A 2 19.21 -3.64 -4.43
N VAL A 3 19.11 -3.16 -3.20
CA VAL A 3 18.14 -3.64 -2.20
C VAL A 3 17.17 -2.49 -1.96
N SER A 4 15.88 -2.76 -2.14
CA SER A 4 14.81 -1.85 -1.75
C SER A 4 14.05 -2.42 -0.55
N LEU A 5 13.70 -1.54 0.37
CA LEU A 5 12.87 -1.85 1.53
C LEU A 5 11.56 -1.04 1.44
N TRP A 6 10.69 -1.20 2.42
CA TRP A 6 9.40 -0.52 2.47
C TRP A 6 9.25 0.32 3.73
N ASP A 7 8.61 1.48 3.57
CA ASP A 7 8.23 2.36 4.68
C ASP A 7 6.85 2.00 5.22
N ILE A 8 5.97 1.54 4.32
CA ILE A 8 4.55 1.29 4.60
C ILE A 8 4.23 -0.18 4.40
N ASP A 9 3.88 -0.86 5.49
CA ASP A 9 3.45 -2.26 5.47
C ASP A 9 1.92 -2.37 5.56
N ALA A 10 1.29 -2.95 4.54
CA ALA A 10 -0.15 -3.15 4.47
C ALA A 10 -0.69 -4.19 5.47
N GLN A 11 0.16 -5.06 6.01
CA GLN A 11 -0.23 -6.19 6.87
C GLN A 11 -1.32 -7.08 6.25
N ASP A 12 -1.34 -7.24 4.93
CA ASP A 12 -2.27 -8.10 4.20
C ASP A 12 -2.12 -9.59 4.54
N MET A 13 -0.96 -10.01 5.07
CA MET A 13 -0.77 -11.35 5.64
C MET A 13 -1.38 -11.53 7.05
N ALA A 14 -1.72 -10.46 7.77
CA ALA A 14 -2.21 -10.56 9.14
C ALA A 14 -3.60 -11.19 9.19
N ALA A 15 -3.75 -12.33 9.87
CA ALA A 15 -4.99 -13.11 9.88
C ALA A 15 -6.20 -12.35 10.46
N ASN A 16 -5.97 -11.36 11.31
CA ASN A 16 -7.00 -10.58 11.98
C ASN A 16 -7.44 -9.30 11.22
N LEU A 17 -6.88 -9.03 10.04
CA LEU A 17 -7.25 -7.87 9.23
C LEU A 17 -8.09 -8.29 8.02
N SER A 18 -9.18 -7.55 7.78
CA SER A 18 -9.90 -7.57 6.51
C SER A 18 -9.12 -6.82 5.42
N ALA A 19 -9.53 -7.00 4.16
CA ALA A 19 -8.97 -6.27 3.04
C ALA A 19 -9.09 -4.74 3.22
N GLU A 20 -10.24 -4.27 3.68
CA GLU A 20 -10.47 -2.84 3.89
C GLU A 20 -9.66 -2.29 5.07
N GLN A 21 -9.51 -3.05 6.16
CA GLN A 21 -8.64 -2.66 7.28
C GLN A 21 -7.17 -2.54 6.86
N SER A 22 -6.69 -3.47 6.01
CA SER A 22 -5.35 -3.41 5.42
C SER A 22 -5.17 -2.16 4.55
N ALA A 23 -6.17 -1.83 3.72
CA ALA A 23 -6.13 -0.64 2.88
C ALA A 23 -6.17 0.68 3.70
N GLN A 24 -7.04 0.75 4.71
CA GLN A 24 -7.13 1.89 5.62
C GLN A 24 -5.84 2.10 6.42
N ARG A 25 -5.16 1.02 6.81
CA ARG A 25 -3.83 1.10 7.43
C ARG A 25 -2.82 1.77 6.49
N VAL A 26 -2.75 1.32 5.24
CA VAL A 26 -1.86 1.93 4.23
C VAL A 26 -2.17 3.41 4.07
N LEU A 27 -3.44 3.77 3.87
CA LEU A 27 -3.86 5.17 3.74
C LEU A 27 -3.46 6.01 4.96
N THR A 28 -3.66 5.49 6.18
CA THR A 28 -3.28 6.18 7.41
C THR A 28 -1.77 6.45 7.47
N LEU A 29 -0.96 5.47 7.07
CA LEU A 29 0.50 5.61 7.04
C LEU A 29 0.94 6.59 5.93
N MET A 30 0.30 6.60 4.76
CA MET A 30 0.58 7.58 3.70
C MET A 30 0.34 9.03 4.16
N LEU A 31 -0.58 9.27 5.10
CA LEU A 31 -0.79 10.60 5.65
C LEU A 31 0.35 11.05 6.59
N LEU A 32 1.11 10.10 7.15
CA LEU A 32 2.29 10.38 7.96
C LEU A 32 3.56 10.56 7.10
N TRP A 33 3.65 9.80 6.01
CA TRP A 33 4.83 9.76 5.13
C TRP A 33 4.52 10.41 3.77
N ARG A 34 5.17 11.54 3.47
CA ARG A 34 4.95 12.30 2.21
C ARG A 34 5.51 11.60 0.95
N HIS A 35 6.30 10.55 1.11
CA HIS A 35 6.88 9.70 0.08
C HIS A 35 7.28 8.38 0.74
N GLY A 36 7.15 7.25 0.04
CA GLY A 36 7.60 5.96 0.56
C GLY A 36 7.14 4.77 -0.27
N VAL A 37 7.76 3.63 -0.01
CA VAL A 37 7.47 2.35 -0.68
C VAL A 37 6.43 1.59 0.13
N ILE A 38 5.36 1.14 -0.53
CA ILE A 38 4.28 0.36 0.08
C ILE A 38 4.46 -1.12 -0.26
N LYS A 39 4.40 -1.98 0.76
CA LYS A 39 4.47 -3.43 0.59
C LYS A 39 3.08 -4.08 0.64
N PHE A 40 2.76 -4.80 -0.43
CA PHE A 40 1.69 -5.78 -0.52
C PHE A 40 2.25 -7.15 -0.96
N HIS A 41 1.49 -8.21 -0.73
CA HIS A 41 1.78 -9.58 -1.19
C HIS A 41 0.69 -10.01 -2.17
N ASP A 42 1.01 -10.03 -3.46
CA ASP A 42 0.09 -10.36 -4.57
C ASP A 42 -0.58 -11.75 -4.46
N THR A 43 0.01 -12.66 -3.67
CA THR A 43 -0.56 -13.97 -3.35
C THR A 43 -1.70 -13.95 -2.33
N GLN A 44 -1.97 -12.83 -1.66
CA GLN A 44 -3.03 -12.70 -0.67
C GLN A 44 -4.35 -12.24 -1.31
N ASP A 45 -5.44 -12.98 -1.07
CA ASP A 45 -6.78 -12.62 -1.59
C ASP A 45 -7.22 -11.21 -1.14
N LYS A 46 -6.76 -10.76 0.03
CA LYS A 46 -7.07 -9.41 0.55
C LYS A 46 -6.61 -8.30 -0.39
N VAL A 47 -5.51 -8.49 -1.13
CA VAL A 47 -4.98 -7.47 -2.04
C VAL A 47 -5.99 -7.12 -3.15
N ARG A 48 -6.78 -8.11 -3.60
CA ARG A 48 -7.82 -7.90 -4.62
C ARG A 48 -8.90 -6.90 -4.19
N GLY A 49 -9.13 -6.76 -2.89
CA GLY A 49 -10.02 -5.74 -2.32
C GLY A 49 -9.28 -4.48 -1.89
N ALA A 50 -8.12 -4.64 -1.24
CA ALA A 50 -7.38 -3.54 -0.63
C ALA A 50 -6.82 -2.55 -1.65
N LEU A 51 -6.21 -3.05 -2.74
CA LEU A 51 -5.54 -2.20 -3.72
C LEU A 51 -6.53 -1.34 -4.52
N PRO A 52 -7.64 -1.87 -5.07
CA PRO A 52 -8.64 -1.03 -5.74
C PRO A 52 -9.29 -0.01 -4.80
N TRP A 53 -9.52 -0.38 -3.53
CA TRP A 53 -10.03 0.55 -2.52
C TRP A 53 -9.07 1.72 -2.33
N LEU A 54 -7.78 1.43 -2.16
CA LEU A 54 -6.75 2.45 -1.94
C LEU A 54 -6.63 3.40 -3.13
N LEU A 55 -6.52 2.84 -4.33
CA LEU A 55 -6.40 3.63 -5.57
C LEU A 55 -7.62 4.54 -5.76
N LYS A 56 -8.83 4.05 -5.49
CA LYS A 56 -10.06 4.85 -5.53
C LYS A 56 -10.05 5.98 -4.49
N ALA A 57 -9.65 5.68 -3.26
CA ALA A 57 -9.57 6.66 -2.17
C ALA A 57 -8.55 7.78 -2.47
N THR A 58 -7.50 7.48 -3.24
CA THR A 58 -6.44 8.42 -3.58
C THR A 58 -6.54 9.03 -4.98
N ALA A 59 -7.57 8.72 -5.76
CA ALA A 59 -7.63 9.08 -7.19
C ALA A 59 -7.56 10.60 -7.46
N GLN A 60 -7.93 11.44 -6.49
CA GLN A 60 -7.97 12.89 -6.61
C GLN A 60 -7.04 13.61 -5.63
N SER A 61 -6.09 12.90 -5.01
CA SER A 61 -5.19 13.50 -4.01
C SER A 61 -3.93 14.15 -4.62
N GLY A 62 -3.72 14.01 -5.93
CA GLY A 62 -2.49 14.46 -6.59
C GLY A 62 -1.26 13.61 -6.30
N LEU A 63 -1.44 12.42 -5.72
CA LEU A 63 -0.36 11.46 -5.50
C LEU A 63 0.16 10.92 -6.84
N GLY A 64 1.48 10.92 -7.00
CA GLY A 64 2.17 10.20 -8.06
C GLY A 64 2.43 8.76 -7.63
N TRP A 65 1.90 7.80 -8.39
CA TRP A 65 2.27 6.39 -8.25
C TRP A 65 3.41 6.12 -9.23
N GLU A 66 4.56 5.68 -8.71
CA GLU A 66 5.77 5.47 -9.50
C GLU A 66 6.20 4.01 -9.48
N ASP A 67 6.97 3.60 -10.49
CA ASP A 67 7.58 2.27 -10.55
C ASP A 67 8.82 2.22 -9.63
N CYS A 68 9.19 1.03 -9.19
CA CYS A 68 10.39 0.79 -8.38
C CYS A 68 11.70 1.12 -9.13
N GLU A 69 11.68 1.31 -10.44
CA GLU A 69 12.87 1.73 -11.22
C GLU A 69 13.38 3.14 -10.85
N VAL A 70 12.56 3.96 -10.18
CA VAL A 70 12.96 5.31 -9.71
C VAL A 70 13.67 5.30 -8.35
N LEU A 71 13.72 4.15 -7.66
CA LEU A 71 14.24 3.99 -6.30
C LEU A 71 15.77 3.84 -6.22
#